data_AF-A0A7S1LBJ7-F1
#
_entry.id   AF-A0A7S1LBJ7-F1
#
_cell.length_a   1.000
_cell.length_b   1.000
_cell.length_c   1.000
_cell.angle_alpha   90.00
_cell.angle_beta   90.00
_cell.angle_gamma   90.00
#
_symmetry.space_group_name_H-M   'P 1'
#
loop_
_entity.id
_entity.type
_entity.pdbx_description
1 polymer ?
#
loop_
_entity_poly.entity_id
_entity_poly.type
_entity_poly.pdbx_seq_one_letter_code
_entity_poly.pdbx_strand_id
1 'polypeptide(L)'
;LWRPKTHTYRTSNDKPDMNFGIPHLDEGSVKQVLIMAATSQQRDMVVIEVKGNLTKEDRREWLMRFRLPHFKRVARVMVGEPEEDYKVYVRETILAEKQAKSDADFQAKKQERARKRLIDLRQKEVEKARIQAEKVKKKLEDVQQRKLLAAENGEEKKDEVLDLEAKEEGKEDEDEADGEAAKEEELENDDETPPKVTLSDAEQYEWFKKPGVLTDISQFVLSQTYQRFGLPDDSEGFEEIQYSWQDKEGCEEHLRRWNLDRKLATRIDDLRPLLPE
;
A
#
# COMPACT_ATOMS: atom_id res chain seq x y z
N LEU A 1 -15.41 19.61 -12.83
CA LEU A 1 -14.34 19.29 -13.81
C LEU A 1 -13.84 17.88 -13.54
N TRP A 2 -14.24 16.92 -14.37
CA TRP A 2 -13.68 15.56 -14.34
C TRP A 2 -12.31 15.61 -15.02
N ARG A 3 -11.24 15.28 -14.29
CA ARG A 3 -9.91 15.08 -14.88
C ARG A 3 -9.79 13.59 -15.24
N PRO A 4 -9.51 13.23 -16.50
CA PRO A 4 -9.17 11.85 -16.82
C PRO A 4 -7.95 11.46 -15.98
N LYS A 5 -7.95 10.25 -15.44
CA LYS A 5 -6.74 9.63 -14.87
C LYS A 5 -5.75 9.45 -16.03
N THR A 6 -5.01 10.50 -16.39
CA THR A 6 -3.79 10.34 -17.16
C THR A 6 -2.94 9.36 -16.36
N HIS A 7 -2.67 8.19 -16.92
CA HIS A 7 -1.68 7.27 -16.36
C HIS A 7 -0.33 7.99 -16.37
N THR A 8 -0.07 8.78 -15.33
CA THR A 8 1.21 9.41 -15.07
C THR A 8 2.05 8.35 -14.40
N TYR A 9 2.86 7.66 -15.20
CA TYR A 9 3.90 6.78 -14.69
C TYR A 9 4.90 7.67 -13.95
N ARG A 10 4.82 7.72 -12.61
CA ARG A 10 5.94 8.23 -11.82
C ARG A 10 7.12 7.32 -12.12
N THR A 11 8.18 7.85 -12.72
CA THR A 11 9.31 7.05 -13.20
C THR A 11 10.44 6.94 -12.18
N SER A 12 10.47 7.83 -11.18
CA SER A 12 11.57 8.01 -10.22
C SER A 12 11.08 8.73 -8.97
N ASN A 13 11.58 8.37 -7.78
CA ASN A 13 11.36 9.15 -6.55
C ASN A 13 12.36 10.30 -6.39
N ASP A 14 13.51 10.25 -7.07
CA ASP A 14 14.57 11.26 -6.99
C ASP A 14 14.18 12.58 -7.68
N LYS A 15 13.65 12.47 -8.91
CA LYS A 15 13.07 13.60 -9.66
C LYS A 15 11.67 13.23 -10.13
N PRO A 16 10.68 13.26 -9.23
CA PRO A 16 9.32 12.90 -9.59
C PRO A 16 8.76 13.95 -10.55
N ASP A 17 8.18 13.49 -11.65
CA ASP A 17 7.37 14.36 -12.50
C ASP A 17 6.12 14.81 -11.73
N MET A 18 5.88 16.12 -11.75
CA MET A 18 4.84 16.76 -10.95
C MET A 18 3.45 16.57 -11.57
N ASN A 19 3.35 16.61 -12.92
CA ASN A 19 2.15 16.38 -13.73
C ASN A 19 0.83 16.93 -13.14
N PHE A 20 0.85 18.11 -12.54
CA PHE A 20 -0.34 18.76 -11.98
C PHE A 20 -1.25 19.35 -13.07
N GLY A 21 -0.79 19.37 -14.33
CA GLY A 21 -1.47 20.04 -15.44
C GLY A 21 -1.36 21.55 -15.33
N ILE A 22 -0.31 22.04 -14.67
CA ILE A 22 -0.02 23.46 -14.46
C ILE A 22 1.38 23.69 -15.05
N PRO A 23 1.51 24.40 -16.19
CA PRO A 23 2.78 24.50 -16.92
C PRO A 23 3.95 24.91 -16.04
N HIS A 24 3.78 25.95 -15.21
CA HIS A 24 4.84 26.45 -14.34
C HIS A 24 5.34 25.43 -13.29
N LEU A 25 4.46 24.56 -12.79
CA LEU A 25 4.83 23.52 -11.83
C LEU A 25 5.44 22.31 -12.53
N ASP A 26 4.90 21.95 -13.69
CA ASP A 26 5.30 20.76 -14.45
C ASP A 26 6.64 20.97 -15.19
N GLU A 27 6.92 22.18 -15.64
CA GLU A 27 8.20 22.56 -16.28
C GLU A 27 9.32 22.87 -15.27
N GLY A 28 9.02 22.89 -13.97
CA GLY A 28 10.00 23.11 -12.91
C GLY A 28 10.41 24.57 -12.68
N SER A 29 9.78 25.55 -13.35
CA SER A 29 10.04 26.99 -13.14
C SER A 29 9.81 27.41 -11.69
N VAL A 30 8.74 26.90 -11.04
CA VAL A 30 8.47 27.16 -9.62
C VAL A 30 9.56 26.57 -8.74
N LYS A 31 10.06 25.37 -9.06
CA LYS A 31 11.20 24.76 -8.34
C LYS A 31 12.43 25.67 -8.42
N GLN A 32 12.71 26.27 -9.58
CA GLN A 32 13.83 27.22 -9.72
C GLN A 32 13.64 28.46 -8.86
N VAL A 33 12.46 29.07 -8.84
CA VAL A 33 12.16 30.24 -8.00
C VAL A 33 12.28 29.91 -6.52
N LEU A 34 11.79 28.74 -6.09
CA LEU A 34 11.93 28.27 -4.71
C LEU A 34 13.39 28.06 -4.33
N ILE A 35 14.21 27.50 -5.23
CA ILE A 35 15.65 27.36 -5.01
C ILE A 35 16.33 28.73 -4.91
N MET A 36 15.97 29.71 -5.75
CA MET A 36 16.54 31.06 -5.68
C MET A 36 16.19 31.78 -4.38
N ALA A 37 14.95 31.62 -3.90
CA ALA A 37 14.53 32.15 -2.61
C ALA A 37 15.28 31.46 -1.47
N ALA A 38 15.41 30.14 -1.54
CA ALA A 38 16.17 29.32 -0.61
C ALA A 38 17.64 29.75 -0.50
N THR A 39 18.32 29.97 -1.63
CA THR A 39 19.73 30.40 -1.68
C THR A 39 19.94 31.84 -1.20
N SER A 40 18.88 32.59 -0.93
CA SER A 40 18.96 33.97 -0.42
C SER A 40 18.68 34.07 1.08
N GLN A 41 18.07 33.03 1.66
CA GLN A 41 17.68 32.99 3.07
C GLN A 41 18.80 32.40 3.92
N GLN A 42 19.06 32.99 5.08
CA GLN A 42 20.00 32.44 6.08
C GLN A 42 19.33 31.29 6.84
N ARG A 43 19.24 30.12 6.21
CA ARG A 43 18.66 28.91 6.80
C ARG A 43 19.49 27.70 6.41
N ASP A 44 19.49 26.70 7.28
CA ASP A 44 20.10 25.41 6.98
C ASP A 44 19.31 24.70 5.88
N MET A 45 20.00 24.25 4.84
CA MET A 45 19.40 23.58 3.68
C MET A 45 20.05 22.23 3.46
N VAL A 46 19.21 21.25 3.14
CA VAL A 46 19.65 19.89 2.78
C VAL A 46 19.20 19.59 1.36
N VAL A 47 20.16 19.23 0.50
CA VAL A 47 19.90 18.82 -0.89
C VAL A 47 19.86 17.29 -0.94
N ILE A 48 18.66 16.73 -1.05
CA ILE A 48 18.41 15.28 -1.02
C ILE A 48 18.09 14.80 -2.44
N GLU A 49 19.05 14.94 -3.36
CA GLU A 49 18.94 14.43 -4.73
C GLU A 49 19.97 13.32 -4.94
N VAL A 50 19.53 12.09 -5.19
CA VAL A 50 20.36 10.89 -5.32
C VAL A 50 21.30 11.01 -6.51
N LYS A 51 20.77 11.24 -7.72
CA LYS A 51 21.63 11.37 -8.92
C LYS A 51 22.59 12.53 -8.77
N GLY A 52 22.06 13.72 -8.42
CA GLY A 52 22.84 14.95 -8.35
C GLY A 52 23.92 14.95 -7.26
N ASN A 53 23.72 14.20 -6.18
CA ASN A 53 24.73 14.06 -5.13
C ASN A 53 25.82 13.05 -5.48
N LEU A 54 25.57 12.11 -6.39
CA LEU A 54 26.55 11.10 -6.81
C LEU A 54 27.38 11.53 -8.02
N THR A 55 26.98 12.55 -8.78
CA THR A 55 27.71 13.07 -9.94
C THR A 55 28.47 14.35 -9.60
N LYS A 56 29.75 14.40 -9.97
CA LYS A 56 30.64 15.55 -9.70
C LYS A 56 30.16 16.83 -10.39
N GLU A 57 29.59 16.70 -11.59
CA GLU A 57 29.07 17.84 -12.36
C GLU A 57 27.87 18.50 -11.66
N ASP A 58 26.91 17.70 -11.20
CA ASP A 58 25.69 18.20 -10.58
C ASP A 58 25.98 18.76 -9.17
N ARG A 59 26.89 18.13 -8.39
CA ARG A 59 27.36 18.68 -7.11
C ARG A 59 27.97 20.08 -7.29
N ARG A 60 28.82 20.26 -8.29
CA ARG A 60 29.37 21.59 -8.62
C ARG A 60 28.27 22.58 -8.97
N GLU A 61 27.28 22.19 -9.78
CA GLU A 61 26.16 23.08 -10.11
C GLU A 61 25.40 23.53 -8.85
N TRP A 62 25.19 22.62 -7.90
CA TRP A 62 24.56 22.95 -6.62
C TRP A 62 25.42 23.89 -5.77
N LEU A 63 26.72 23.63 -5.63
CA LEU A 63 27.65 24.50 -4.92
C LEU A 63 27.68 25.91 -5.50
N MET A 64 27.50 26.02 -6.81
CA MET A 64 27.47 27.30 -7.52
C MET A 64 26.23 28.14 -7.17
N ARG A 65 25.15 27.54 -6.65
CA ARG A 65 23.94 28.22 -6.21
C ARG A 65 24.04 28.73 -4.76
N PHE A 66 24.81 28.06 -3.91
CA PHE A 66 24.96 28.38 -2.49
C PHE A 66 26.31 29.05 -2.16
N ARG A 67 26.71 30.06 -2.94
CA ARG A 67 28.01 30.76 -2.76
C ARG A 67 27.97 31.96 -1.81
N LEU A 68 26.81 32.31 -1.28
CA LEU A 68 26.72 33.47 -0.40
C LEU A 68 27.46 33.19 0.92
N PRO A 69 28.11 34.20 1.53
CA PRO A 69 29.02 34.00 2.68
C PRO A 69 28.36 33.41 3.93
N HIS A 70 27.03 33.43 4.02
CA HIS A 70 26.30 32.88 5.16
C HIS A 70 26.05 31.36 5.04
N PHE A 71 26.42 30.73 3.93
CA PHE A 71 26.38 29.29 3.79
C PHE A 71 27.75 28.66 4.03
N LYS A 72 27.75 27.60 4.84
CA LYS A 72 28.83 26.61 4.89
C LYS A 72 28.40 25.40 4.08
N ARG A 73 29.13 25.06 3.02
CA ARG A 73 28.81 23.95 2.12
C ARG A 73 29.53 22.71 2.62
N VAL A 74 28.77 21.85 3.29
CA VAL A 74 29.26 20.61 3.87
C VAL A 74 28.73 19.43 3.05
N ALA A 75 29.62 18.55 2.59
CA ALA A 75 29.24 17.27 2.02
C ALA A 75 29.18 16.23 3.14
N ARG A 76 28.00 15.66 3.41
CA ARG A 76 27.87 14.52 4.31
C ARG A 76 27.77 13.23 3.50
N VAL A 77 28.77 12.37 3.63
CA VAL A 77 28.89 11.10 2.92
C VAL A 77 28.37 9.97 3.82
N MET A 78 27.30 9.32 3.35
CA MET A 78 26.65 8.18 4.00
C MET A 78 26.64 7.02 3.00
N VAL A 79 27.78 6.35 2.85
CA VAL A 79 27.98 5.25 1.88
C VAL A 79 28.66 4.09 2.59
N GLY A 80 28.17 2.87 2.34
CA GLY A 80 28.72 1.66 2.94
C GLY A 80 27.87 1.13 4.09
N GLU A 81 28.52 0.38 4.99
CA GLU A 81 27.86 -0.18 6.17
C GLU A 81 27.48 0.95 7.14
N PRO A 82 26.19 1.09 7.51
CA PRO A 82 25.75 2.15 8.40
C PRO A 82 26.17 1.88 9.86
N GLU A 83 26.03 2.90 10.70
CA GLU A 83 26.20 2.79 12.16
C GLU A 83 25.16 1.83 12.78
N GLU A 84 25.47 1.26 13.94
CA GLU A 84 24.62 0.24 14.58
C GLU A 84 23.22 0.78 14.94
N ASP A 85 23.12 2.03 15.39
CA ASP A 85 21.84 2.68 15.71
C ASP A 85 20.90 2.69 14.52
N TYR A 86 21.44 2.92 13.31
CA TYR A 86 20.66 2.88 12.08
C TYR A 86 20.23 1.45 11.74
N LYS A 87 21.10 0.45 11.94
CA LYS A 87 20.73 -0.97 11.73
C LYS A 87 19.62 -1.40 12.69
N VAL A 88 19.66 -0.98 13.95
CA VAL A 88 18.60 -1.24 14.93
C VAL A 88 17.30 -0.60 14.47
N TYR A 89 17.33 0.68 14.09
CA TYR A 89 16.16 1.39 13.55
C TYR A 89 15.54 0.67 12.35
N VAL A 90 16.37 0.21 11.40
CA VAL A 90 15.88 -0.53 10.21
C VAL A 90 15.26 -1.86 10.62
N ARG A 91 15.90 -2.65 11.50
CA ARG A 91 15.36 -3.91 12.02
C ARG A 91 14.02 -3.73 12.72
N GLU A 92 13.92 -2.74 13.60
CA GLU A 92 12.67 -2.39 14.30
C GLU A 92 11.58 -2.00 13.32
N THR A 93 11.93 -1.22 12.30
CA THR A 93 10.94 -0.78 11.32
C THR A 93 10.47 -1.93 10.42
N ILE A 94 11.36 -2.83 10.00
CA ILE A 94 10.98 -4.04 9.24
C ILE A 94 10.07 -4.94 10.08
N LEU A 95 10.39 -5.12 11.37
CA LEU A 95 9.55 -5.88 12.30
C LEU A 95 8.17 -5.24 12.43
N ALA A 96 8.10 -3.93 12.62
CA ALA A 96 6.84 -3.20 12.74
C ALA A 96 5.99 -3.30 11.46
N GLU A 97 6.58 -3.14 10.28
CA GLU A 97 5.87 -3.30 8.99
C GLU A 97 5.34 -4.72 8.80
N LYS A 98 6.12 -5.73 9.19
CA LYS A 98 5.69 -7.13 9.15
C LYS A 98 4.55 -7.42 10.11
N GLN A 99 4.64 -6.92 11.34
CA GLN A 99 3.58 -7.09 12.32
C GLN A 99 2.31 -6.40 11.85
N ALA A 100 2.41 -5.15 11.36
CA ALA A 100 1.26 -4.43 10.81
C ALA A 100 0.62 -5.17 9.62
N LYS A 101 1.43 -5.78 8.74
CA LYS A 101 0.91 -6.59 7.62
C LYS A 101 0.22 -7.87 8.12
N SER A 102 0.82 -8.55 9.08
CA SER A 102 0.25 -9.73 9.74
C SER A 102 -1.08 -9.41 10.42
N ASP A 103 -1.12 -8.33 11.19
CA ASP A 103 -2.33 -7.84 11.87
C ASP A 103 -3.41 -7.44 10.86
N ALA A 104 -3.05 -6.76 9.76
CA ALA A 104 -3.97 -6.40 8.70
C ALA A 104 -4.54 -7.63 7.98
N ASP A 105 -3.70 -8.61 7.64
CA ASP A 105 -4.12 -9.87 7.01
C ASP A 105 -5.03 -10.69 7.94
N PHE A 106 -4.74 -10.68 9.24
CA PHE A 106 -5.57 -11.31 10.27
C PHE A 106 -6.93 -10.63 10.39
N GLN A 107 -6.95 -9.30 10.49
CA GLN A 107 -8.20 -8.53 10.54
C GLN A 107 -9.03 -8.70 9.26
N ALA A 108 -8.38 -8.71 8.08
CA ALA A 108 -9.06 -8.97 6.81
C ALA A 108 -9.70 -10.36 6.77
N LYS A 109 -9.00 -11.40 7.25
CA LYS A 109 -9.55 -12.76 7.38
C LYS A 109 -10.70 -12.83 8.39
N LYS A 110 -10.59 -12.15 9.54
CA LYS A 110 -11.66 -12.07 10.55
C LYS A 110 -12.91 -11.42 9.95
N GLN A 111 -12.75 -10.30 9.24
CA GLN A 111 -13.84 -9.62 8.53
C GLN A 111 -14.43 -10.48 7.41
N GLU A 112 -13.61 -11.20 6.64
CA GLU A 112 -14.09 -12.09 5.58
C GLU A 112 -14.90 -13.27 6.16
N ARG A 113 -14.42 -13.89 7.25
CA ARG A 113 -15.15 -14.95 7.97
C ARG A 113 -16.49 -14.43 8.50
N ALA A 114 -16.50 -13.29 9.18
CA ALA A 114 -17.72 -12.67 9.69
C ALA A 114 -18.72 -12.35 8.56
N ARG A 115 -18.23 -11.80 7.45
CA ARG A 115 -19.07 -11.50 6.27
C ARG A 115 -19.65 -12.76 5.64
N LYS A 116 -18.87 -13.85 5.51
CA LYS A 116 -19.36 -15.14 5.01
C LYS A 116 -20.44 -15.72 5.92
N ARG A 117 -20.21 -15.73 7.24
CA ARG A 117 -21.21 -16.18 8.23
C ARG A 117 -22.50 -15.38 8.11
N LEU A 118 -22.44 -14.04 8.02
CA LEU A 118 -23.63 -13.20 7.87
C LEU A 118 -24.41 -13.49 6.58
N ILE A 119 -23.71 -13.69 5.45
CA ILE A 119 -24.33 -14.04 4.18
C ILE A 119 -25.02 -15.41 4.28
N ASP A 120 -24.36 -16.41 4.87
CA ASP A 120 -24.92 -17.76 5.04
C ASP A 120 -26.14 -17.75 5.97
N LEU A 121 -26.11 -16.96 7.04
CA LEU A 121 -27.25 -16.74 7.93
C LEU A 121 -28.43 -16.11 7.17
N ARG A 122 -28.17 -15.05 6.41
CA ARG A 122 -29.20 -14.37 5.61
C ARG A 122 -29.79 -15.26 4.52
N GLN A 123 -28.97 -16.10 3.87
CA GLN A 123 -29.46 -17.08 2.89
C GLN A 123 -30.37 -18.12 3.54
N LYS A 124 -30.01 -18.62 4.73
CA LYS A 124 -30.86 -19.55 5.49
C LYS A 124 -32.19 -18.91 5.88
N GLU A 125 -32.20 -17.64 6.31
CA GLU A 125 -33.44 -16.90 6.61
C GLU A 125 -34.33 -16.73 5.38
N VAL A 126 -33.76 -16.29 4.26
CA VAL A 126 -34.52 -16.10 3.01
C VAL A 126 -35.09 -17.43 2.51
N GLU A 127 -34.35 -18.54 2.61
CA GLU A 127 -34.86 -19.85 2.22
C GLU A 127 -35.98 -20.33 3.14
N LYS A 128 -35.84 -20.15 4.47
CA LYS A 128 -36.92 -20.44 5.43
C LYS A 128 -38.18 -19.63 5.13
N ALA A 129 -38.04 -18.31 4.93
CA ALA A 129 -39.15 -17.43 4.59
C ALA A 129 -39.80 -17.80 3.25
N ARG A 130 -39.01 -18.25 2.25
CA ARG A 130 -39.53 -18.74 0.97
C ARG A 130 -40.35 -20.02 1.14
N ILE A 131 -39.87 -20.96 1.94
CA ILE A 131 -40.57 -22.22 2.23
C ILE A 131 -41.89 -21.93 2.97
N GLN A 132 -41.88 -21.06 3.98
CA GLN A 132 -43.09 -20.63 4.69
C GLN A 132 -44.08 -19.92 3.76
N ALA A 133 -43.61 -18.97 2.94
CA ALA A 133 -44.48 -18.30 1.97
C ALA A 133 -45.11 -19.27 0.96
N GLU A 134 -44.39 -20.30 0.51
CA GLU A 134 -44.94 -21.35 -0.36
C GLU A 134 -45.99 -22.21 0.37
N LYS A 135 -45.75 -22.57 1.64
CA LYS A 135 -46.72 -23.29 2.48
C LYS A 135 -48.00 -22.48 2.69
N VAL A 136 -47.88 -21.20 3.05
CA VAL A 136 -49.02 -20.29 3.23
C VAL A 136 -49.80 -20.14 1.94
N LYS A 137 -49.11 -20.00 0.79
CA LYS A 137 -49.76 -19.92 -0.52
C LYS A 137 -50.54 -21.20 -0.87
N LYS A 138 -49.96 -22.39 -0.66
CA LYS A 138 -50.65 -23.68 -0.86
C LYS A 138 -51.87 -23.82 0.05
N LYS A 139 -51.74 -23.46 1.33
CA LYS A 139 -52.86 -23.48 2.29
C LYS A 139 -53.99 -22.53 1.85
N LEU A 140 -53.65 -21.31 1.40
CA LEU A 140 -54.63 -20.35 0.87
C LEU A 140 -55.34 -20.88 -0.39
N GLU A 141 -54.60 -21.50 -1.32
CA GLU A 141 -55.15 -22.12 -2.53
C GLU A 141 -56.10 -23.29 -2.18
N ASP A 142 -55.72 -24.16 -1.24
CA ASP A 142 -56.57 -25.27 -0.76
C ASP A 142 -57.84 -24.77 -0.06
N VAL A 143 -57.74 -23.73 0.77
CA VAL A 143 -58.90 -23.11 1.43
C VAL A 143 -59.83 -22.45 0.41
N GLN A 144 -59.29 -21.79 -0.63
CA GLN A 144 -60.09 -21.24 -1.71
C GLN A 144 -60.81 -22.33 -2.52
N GLN A 145 -60.13 -23.43 -2.86
CA GLN A 145 -60.76 -24.57 -3.55
C GLN A 145 -61.86 -25.21 -2.70
N ARG A 146 -61.63 -25.40 -1.39
CA ARG A 146 -62.66 -25.93 -0.47
C ARG A 146 -63.84 -24.98 -0.32
N LYS A 147 -63.63 -23.66 -0.27
CA LYS A 147 -64.71 -22.65 -0.24
C LYS A 147 -65.54 -22.66 -1.53
N LEU A 148 -64.92 -22.83 -2.69
CA LEU A 148 -65.61 -22.96 -3.98
C LEU A 148 -66.44 -24.26 -4.03
N LEU A 149 -65.90 -25.39 -3.59
CA LEU A 149 -66.61 -26.68 -3.52
C LEU A 149 -67.76 -26.68 -2.49
N ALA A 150 -67.61 -25.98 -1.36
CA ALA A 150 -68.67 -25.85 -0.35
C ALA A 150 -69.80 -24.92 -0.79
N ALA A 151 -69.50 -23.88 -1.59
CA ALA A 151 -70.51 -23.02 -2.21
C ALA A 151 -71.36 -23.77 -3.26
N GLU A 152 -70.84 -24.86 -3.81
CA GLU A 152 -71.55 -25.73 -4.76
C GLU A 152 -72.44 -26.79 -4.07
N ASN A 153 -72.24 -27.10 -2.77
CA ASN A 153 -72.83 -28.29 -2.12
C ASN A 153 -73.72 -28.08 -0.86
N GLY A 154 -74.05 -26.85 -0.45
CA GLY A 154 -75.09 -26.59 0.57
C GLY A 154 -74.65 -26.71 2.05
N GLU A 155 -74.71 -25.54 2.71
CA GLU A 155 -74.60 -25.09 4.11
C GLU A 155 -74.17 -25.95 5.34
N GLU A 156 -74.02 -27.28 5.33
CA GLU A 156 -73.76 -28.02 6.60
C GLU A 156 -72.29 -28.18 7.06
N LYS A 157 -71.28 -27.66 6.33
CA LYS A 157 -69.84 -27.82 6.65
C LYS A 157 -69.08 -26.52 6.97
N LYS A 158 -69.77 -25.49 7.47
CA LYS A 158 -69.15 -24.18 7.75
C LYS A 158 -68.39 -24.14 9.08
N ASP A 159 -68.86 -24.86 10.10
CA ASP A 159 -68.26 -24.82 11.44
C ASP A 159 -66.97 -25.65 11.56
N GLU A 160 -66.81 -26.72 10.77
CA GLU A 160 -65.63 -27.59 10.82
C GLU A 160 -64.39 -26.96 10.15
N VAL A 161 -64.59 -25.95 9.28
CA VAL A 161 -63.50 -25.25 8.58
C VAL A 161 -62.89 -24.15 9.45
N LEU A 162 -63.67 -23.53 10.34
CA LEU A 162 -63.23 -22.44 11.21
C LEU A 162 -62.40 -22.94 12.41
N ASP A 163 -62.67 -24.14 12.93
CA ASP A 163 -61.95 -24.70 14.09
C ASP A 163 -60.56 -25.26 13.71
N LEU A 164 -60.33 -25.56 12.42
CA LEU A 164 -59.01 -25.95 11.89
C LEU A 164 -58.10 -24.74 11.63
N GLU A 165 -58.65 -23.58 11.26
CA GLU A 165 -57.89 -22.33 11.06
C GLU A 165 -57.27 -21.81 12.38
N ALA A 166 -57.98 -21.93 13.51
CA ALA A 166 -57.53 -21.40 14.80
C ALA A 166 -56.45 -22.25 15.53
N LYS A 167 -56.31 -23.53 15.18
CA LYS A 167 -55.38 -24.47 15.86
C LYS A 167 -54.00 -24.55 15.23
N GLU A 168 -53.83 -24.07 14.00
CA GLU A 168 -52.54 -24.06 13.30
C GLU A 168 -51.75 -22.76 13.51
N GLU A 169 -52.39 -21.59 13.71
CA GLU A 169 -51.70 -20.31 13.94
C GLU A 169 -50.83 -20.31 15.21
N GLY A 170 -51.24 -21.02 16.27
CA GLY A 170 -50.53 -21.00 17.55
C GLY A 170 -49.24 -21.85 17.62
N LYS A 171 -48.85 -22.55 16.54
CA LYS A 171 -47.70 -23.48 16.55
C LYS A 171 -46.51 -23.01 15.70
N GLU A 172 -46.68 -22.01 14.83
CA GLU A 172 -45.61 -21.49 13.98
C GLU A 172 -44.75 -20.40 14.67
N ASP A 173 -45.27 -19.70 15.69
CA ASP A 173 -44.55 -18.61 16.38
C ASP A 173 -43.52 -19.08 17.43
N GLU A 174 -43.65 -20.29 17.98
CA GLU A 174 -42.77 -20.77 19.07
C GLU A 174 -41.41 -21.32 18.57
N ASP A 175 -41.34 -21.80 17.32
CA ASP A 175 -40.12 -22.36 16.72
C ASP A 175 -39.19 -21.29 16.09
N GLU A 176 -39.66 -20.06 15.85
CA GLU A 176 -38.86 -18.97 15.25
C GLU A 176 -37.98 -18.24 16.27
N ALA A 177 -38.46 -18.06 17.51
CA ALA A 177 -37.75 -17.28 18.53
C ALA A 177 -36.51 -18.00 19.10
N ASP A 178 -36.54 -19.33 19.22
CA ASP A 178 -35.42 -20.12 19.77
C ASP A 178 -34.25 -20.25 18.76
N GLY A 179 -34.55 -20.14 17.47
CA GLY A 179 -33.55 -20.24 16.39
C GLY A 179 -32.74 -18.97 16.13
N GLU A 180 -33.23 -17.80 16.50
CA GLU A 180 -32.52 -16.51 16.37
C GLU A 180 -31.52 -16.29 17.52
N ALA A 181 -31.92 -16.57 18.76
CA ALA A 181 -31.07 -16.35 19.94
C ALA A 181 -29.81 -17.24 19.95
N ALA A 182 -29.92 -18.50 19.50
CA ALA A 182 -28.77 -19.42 19.42
C ALA A 182 -27.75 -19.07 18.32
N LYS A 183 -28.11 -18.23 17.34
CA LYS A 183 -27.21 -17.81 16.24
C LYS A 183 -26.44 -16.54 16.54
N GLU A 184 -26.95 -15.66 17.40
CA GLU A 184 -26.22 -14.46 17.85
C GLU A 184 -25.04 -14.81 18.76
N GLU A 185 -25.19 -15.79 19.66
CA GLU A 185 -24.11 -16.18 20.60
C GLU A 185 -22.90 -16.85 19.92
N GLU A 186 -23.06 -17.51 18.76
CA GLU A 186 -21.95 -18.19 18.06
C GLU A 186 -21.06 -17.22 17.25
N LEU A 187 -21.44 -15.95 17.13
CA LEU A 187 -20.70 -14.92 16.40
C LEU A 187 -19.64 -14.20 17.26
N GLU A 188 -19.66 -14.35 18.58
CA GLU A 188 -18.91 -13.46 19.48
C GLU A 188 -17.56 -14.01 19.98
N ASN A 189 -17.29 -15.32 19.89
CA ASN A 189 -16.11 -15.92 20.50
C ASN A 189 -15.01 -16.30 19.48
N ASP A 190 -14.31 -15.31 18.94
CA ASP A 190 -12.98 -15.51 18.33
C ASP A 190 -12.01 -14.45 18.89
N ASP A 191 -11.57 -14.70 20.13
CA ASP A 191 -10.45 -14.03 20.83
C ASP A 191 -9.08 -14.49 20.30
N GLU A 192 -8.99 -14.80 19.00
CA GLU A 192 -7.72 -15.08 18.35
C GLU A 192 -6.89 -13.79 18.29
N THR A 193 -5.72 -13.80 18.93
CA THR A 193 -4.73 -12.72 18.81
C THR A 193 -3.93 -12.87 17.51
N PRO A 194 -3.52 -11.77 16.86
CA PRO A 194 -2.71 -11.87 15.65
C PRO A 194 -1.37 -12.54 15.93
N PRO A 195 -0.80 -13.26 14.95
CA PRO A 195 0.46 -13.97 15.15
C PRO A 195 1.61 -12.96 15.27
N LYS A 196 2.45 -13.16 16.30
CA LYS A 196 3.64 -12.36 16.55
C LYS A 196 4.74 -12.75 15.57
N VAL A 197 5.23 -11.80 14.78
CA VAL A 197 6.26 -12.05 13.77
C VAL A 197 7.65 -11.80 14.34
N THR A 198 8.60 -12.69 14.01
CA THR A 198 10.02 -12.51 14.29
C THR A 198 10.78 -12.21 13.00
N LEU A 199 11.91 -11.49 13.11
CA LEU A 199 12.81 -11.30 11.98
C LEU A 199 13.51 -12.61 11.64
N SER A 200 13.66 -12.90 10.36
CA SER A 200 14.51 -14.00 9.90
C SER A 200 15.98 -13.61 9.91
N ASP A 201 16.89 -14.58 9.92
CA ASP A 201 18.34 -14.32 9.93
C ASP A 201 18.78 -13.44 8.76
N ALA A 202 18.23 -13.67 7.56
CA ALA A 202 18.53 -12.87 6.38
C ALA A 202 18.17 -11.38 6.54
N GLU A 203 17.07 -11.09 7.23
CA GLU A 203 16.59 -9.71 7.44
C GLU A 203 17.35 -8.97 8.53
N GLN A 204 18.01 -9.70 9.44
CA GLN A 204 18.90 -9.09 10.43
C GLN A 204 20.16 -8.48 9.79
N TYR A 205 20.54 -8.99 8.61
CA TYR A 205 21.65 -8.48 7.80
C TYR A 205 21.23 -7.44 6.75
N GLU A 206 19.94 -7.13 6.60
CA GLU A 206 19.48 -6.08 5.69
C GLU A 206 19.77 -4.69 6.29
N TRP A 207 20.63 -3.92 5.63
CA TRP A 207 20.96 -2.55 6.07
C TRP A 207 19.92 -1.51 5.65
N PHE A 208 19.14 -1.81 4.61
CA PHE A 208 18.17 -0.88 4.02
C PHE A 208 16.86 -1.59 3.78
N LYS A 209 15.76 -0.85 3.93
CA LYS A 209 14.45 -1.34 3.49
C LYS A 209 14.48 -1.61 1.99
N LYS A 210 13.80 -2.68 1.57
CA LYS A 210 13.63 -2.95 0.15
C LYS A 210 12.88 -1.77 -0.50
N PRO A 211 13.36 -1.27 -1.65
CA PRO A 211 12.66 -0.22 -2.36
C PRO A 211 11.26 -0.72 -2.73
N GLY A 212 10.28 0.18 -2.69
CA GLY A 212 8.92 -0.11 -3.13
C GLY A 212 8.85 -0.34 -4.64
N VAL A 213 7.62 -0.31 -5.18
CA VAL A 213 7.39 -0.48 -6.63
C VAL A 213 8.15 0.57 -7.47
N LEU A 214 8.34 1.77 -6.90
CA LEU A 214 9.10 2.85 -7.53
C LEU A 214 10.51 2.92 -6.93
N THR A 215 11.51 2.86 -7.81
CA THR A 215 12.91 3.08 -7.44
C THR A 215 13.24 4.57 -7.44
N ASP A 216 14.28 4.95 -6.71
CA ASP A 216 14.69 6.37 -6.63
C ASP A 216 15.18 6.87 -7.97
N ILE A 217 16.04 6.12 -8.65
CA ILE A 217 16.48 6.40 -10.01
C ILE A 217 15.86 5.34 -10.94
N SER A 218 15.32 5.77 -12.08
CA SER A 218 14.81 4.83 -13.09
C SER A 218 15.95 4.00 -13.67
N GLN A 219 15.68 2.75 -14.08
CA GLN A 219 16.72 1.88 -14.64
C GLN A 219 17.42 2.49 -15.86
N PHE A 220 16.67 3.23 -16.70
CA PHE A 220 17.20 3.94 -17.86
C PHE A 220 18.17 5.06 -17.47
N VAL A 221 17.81 5.91 -16.49
CA VAL A 221 18.70 6.97 -16.03
C VAL A 221 19.92 6.37 -15.34
N LEU A 222 19.70 5.33 -14.52
CA LEU A 222 20.75 4.63 -13.81
C LEU A 222 21.79 4.07 -14.78
N SER A 223 21.39 3.36 -15.85
CA SER A 223 22.30 2.75 -16.83
C SER A 223 23.16 3.77 -17.56
N GLN A 224 22.67 4.99 -17.75
CA GLN A 224 23.42 6.09 -18.38
C GLN A 224 24.38 6.79 -17.41
N THR A 225 24.05 6.88 -16.13
CA THR A 225 24.76 7.76 -15.19
C THR A 225 25.65 7.04 -14.20
N TYR A 226 25.41 5.76 -13.91
CA TYR A 226 26.13 5.05 -12.82
C TYR A 226 27.65 5.06 -12.99
N GLN A 227 28.15 5.06 -14.23
CA GLN A 227 29.58 5.11 -14.51
C GLN A 227 30.25 6.43 -14.07
N ARG A 228 29.45 7.49 -13.90
CA ARG A 228 29.90 8.81 -13.44
C ARG A 228 29.73 9.00 -11.93
N PHE A 229 29.20 8.00 -11.22
CA PHE A 229 29.01 8.10 -9.78
C PHE A 229 30.36 8.09 -9.06
N GLY A 230 30.55 9.07 -8.19
CA GLY A 230 31.76 9.29 -7.42
C GLY A 230 31.45 10.00 -6.11
N LEU A 231 32.36 9.91 -5.15
CA LEU A 231 32.27 10.64 -3.89
C LEU A 231 32.71 12.11 -4.08
N PRO A 232 32.30 13.02 -3.17
CA PRO A 232 32.77 14.39 -3.15
C PRO A 232 34.30 14.47 -3.01
N ASP A 233 34.91 15.42 -3.71
CA ASP A 233 36.33 15.71 -3.60
C ASP A 233 36.62 17.17 -3.23
N ASP A 234 37.84 17.41 -2.74
CA ASP A 234 38.30 18.73 -2.28
C ASP A 234 38.38 19.77 -3.43
N SER A 235 38.41 19.31 -4.69
CA SER A 235 38.44 20.18 -5.89
C SER A 235 37.07 20.73 -6.29
N GLU A 236 35.99 20.28 -5.64
CA GLU A 236 34.64 20.73 -5.96
C GLU A 236 34.24 22.03 -5.25
N GLY A 237 34.93 22.37 -4.15
CA GLY A 237 34.69 23.60 -3.39
C GLY A 237 33.75 23.45 -2.19
N PHE A 238 33.69 22.26 -1.59
CA PHE A 238 33.13 22.05 -0.26
C PHE A 238 34.07 22.62 0.81
N GLU A 239 33.54 23.27 1.85
CA GLU A 239 34.35 23.67 3.00
C GLU A 239 34.66 22.50 3.94
N GLU A 240 33.82 21.47 3.94
CA GLU A 240 33.97 20.30 4.80
C GLU A 240 33.35 19.06 4.16
N ILE A 241 34.05 17.92 4.23
CA ILE A 241 33.53 16.62 3.83
C ILE A 241 33.50 15.73 5.08
N GLN A 242 32.30 15.37 5.53
CA GLN A 242 32.05 14.53 6.70
C GLN A 242 31.67 13.13 6.24
N TYR A 243 32.38 12.11 6.71
CA TYR A 243 32.02 10.71 6.49
C TYR A 243 31.33 10.18 7.75
N SER A 244 30.07 9.76 7.63
CA SER A 244 29.23 9.43 8.80
C SER A 244 29.04 7.94 9.05
N TRP A 245 29.28 7.07 8.07
CA TRP A 245 29.03 5.63 8.21
C TRP A 245 30.32 4.82 8.23
N GLN A 246 31.18 5.08 7.25
CA GLN A 246 32.50 4.50 7.17
C GLN A 246 33.52 5.62 6.99
N ASP A 247 34.79 5.29 7.06
CA ASP A 247 35.85 6.18 6.67
C ASP A 247 35.90 6.37 5.14
N LYS A 248 36.74 7.31 4.70
CA LYS A 248 36.89 7.63 3.28
C LYS A 248 37.22 6.40 2.44
N GLU A 249 38.17 5.58 2.90
CA GLU A 249 38.61 4.38 2.17
C GLU A 249 37.50 3.34 2.07
N GLY A 250 36.77 3.09 3.16
CA GLY A 250 35.61 2.19 3.18
C GLY A 250 34.50 2.64 2.22
N CYS A 251 34.16 3.94 2.23
CA CYS A 251 33.18 4.50 1.30
C CYS A 251 33.63 4.36 -0.17
N GLU A 252 34.90 4.64 -0.47
CA GLU A 252 35.44 4.53 -1.84
C GLU A 252 35.45 3.08 -2.33
N GLU A 253 35.85 2.13 -1.48
CA GLU A 253 35.82 0.71 -1.82
C GLU A 253 34.39 0.23 -2.05
N HIS A 254 33.46 0.62 -1.17
CA HIS A 254 32.05 0.24 -1.31
C HIS A 254 31.47 0.75 -2.63
N LEU A 255 31.66 2.03 -2.95
CA LEU A 255 31.17 2.61 -4.20
C LEU A 255 31.84 1.96 -5.42
N ARG A 256 33.13 1.65 -5.34
CA ARG A 256 33.86 0.94 -6.41
C ARG A 256 33.27 -0.45 -6.65
N ARG A 257 33.04 -1.22 -5.59
CA ARG A 257 32.43 -2.55 -5.65
C ARG A 257 31.03 -2.47 -6.26
N TRP A 258 30.20 -1.55 -5.77
CA TRP A 258 28.86 -1.31 -6.30
C TRP A 258 28.89 -0.96 -7.79
N ASN A 259 29.82 -0.09 -8.22
CA ASN A 259 29.99 0.25 -9.63
C ASN A 259 30.39 -0.97 -10.48
N LEU A 260 31.27 -1.84 -9.98
CA LEU A 260 31.66 -3.08 -10.68
C LEU A 260 30.48 -4.04 -10.81
N ASP A 261 29.71 -4.24 -9.74
CA ASP A 261 28.51 -5.08 -9.76
C ASP A 261 27.47 -4.55 -10.76
N ARG A 262 27.30 -3.22 -10.83
CA ARG A 262 26.41 -2.60 -11.82
C ARG A 262 26.91 -2.76 -13.24
N LYS A 263 28.24 -2.70 -13.49
CA LYS A 263 28.80 -2.99 -14.82
C LYS A 263 28.49 -4.42 -15.28
N LEU A 264 28.48 -5.38 -14.35
CA LEU A 264 28.18 -6.78 -14.66
C LEU A 264 26.69 -7.04 -14.89
N ALA A 265 25.82 -6.39 -14.09
CA ALA A 265 24.38 -6.69 -14.07
C ALA A 265 23.53 -5.78 -14.97
N THR A 266 24.01 -4.59 -15.34
CA THR A 266 23.21 -3.61 -16.08
C THR A 266 23.32 -3.84 -17.58
N ARG A 267 22.18 -3.97 -18.25
CA ARG A 267 22.09 -4.03 -19.71
C ARG A 267 22.60 -2.71 -20.33
N ILE A 268 23.44 -2.81 -21.36
CA ILE A 268 23.91 -1.67 -22.13
C ILE A 268 22.90 -1.40 -23.25
N ASP A 269 22.20 -0.28 -23.18
CA ASP A 269 21.17 0.08 -24.17
C ASP A 269 21.70 0.97 -25.31
N ASP A 270 22.85 1.63 -25.13
CA ASP A 270 23.43 2.59 -26.10
C ASP A 270 24.40 1.95 -27.13
N LEU A 271 24.36 0.62 -27.31
CA LEU A 271 25.16 -0.05 -28.34
C LEU A 271 24.63 0.29 -29.73
N ARG A 272 25.21 1.32 -30.37
CA ARG A 272 24.95 1.60 -31.78
C ARG A 272 25.83 0.68 -32.64
N PRO A 273 25.28 -0.05 -33.63
CA PRO A 273 26.11 -0.71 -34.61
C PRO A 273 26.93 0.35 -35.35
N LEU A 274 28.23 0.12 -35.46
CA LEU A 274 29.09 0.94 -36.30
C LEU A 274 28.62 0.75 -37.75
N LEU A 275 27.94 1.75 -38.29
CA LEU A 275 27.64 1.77 -39.71
C LEU A 275 28.97 1.97 -40.45
N PRO A 276 29.32 1.12 -41.42
CA PRO A 276 30.52 1.34 -42.23
C PRO A 276 30.37 2.64 -43.04
N GLU A 277 31.43 3.45 -43.05
CA GLU A 277 31.58 4.66 -43.88
C GLU A 277 31.51 4.35 -45.38
#